data_AF-A0A3B4B2A8-F1
#
_entry.id   AF-A0A3B4B2A8-F1
#
_cell.length_a   1.000
_cell.length_b   1.000
_cell.length_c   1.000
_cell.angle_alpha   90.00
_cell.angle_beta   90.00
_cell.angle_gamma   90.00
#
_symmetry.space_group_name_H-M   'P 1'
#
loop_
_entity.id
_entity.type
_entity.pdbx_description
1 polymer ?
#
loop_
_entity_poly.entity_id
_entity_poly.type
_entity_poly.pdbx_seq_one_letter_code
_entity_poly.pdbx_strand_id
1 'polypeptide(L)'
;MRKSVPNSKKNKTWSVALKTFDWTKVAFKHFTPEECDAKWKEIMQKLRKIKTLNELIVDAQNAVNDAKMELPKKPLSANALFFAENKERFKKRNPGVKSREMMKFVNDTFKKLPSEKKVGLNINTFFIHVCMCP
;
A
#
# COMPACT_ATOMS: atom_id res chain seq x y z
N MET A 1 8.04 -23.79 -5.75
CA MET A 1 6.61 -23.41 -5.70
C MET A 1 6.14 -23.41 -4.25
N ARG A 2 5.65 -22.27 -3.73
CA ARG A 2 5.07 -22.22 -2.37
C ARG A 2 3.69 -22.86 -2.41
N LYS A 3 3.51 -23.99 -1.72
CA LYS A 3 2.22 -24.67 -1.61
C LYS A 3 1.33 -23.82 -0.70
N SER A 4 0.24 -23.29 -1.24
CA SER A 4 -0.80 -22.67 -0.41
C SER A 4 -1.22 -23.66 0.67
N VAL A 5 -1.39 -23.19 1.91
CA VAL A 5 -1.87 -24.07 2.99
C VAL A 5 -3.24 -24.60 2.58
N PRO A 6 -3.41 -25.92 2.42
CA PRO A 6 -4.69 -26.50 2.06
C PRO A 6 -5.75 -26.04 3.05
N ASN A 7 -6.95 -25.68 2.56
CA ASN A 7 -8.02 -25.13 3.40
C ASN A 7 -8.33 -26.02 4.64
N SER A 8 -8.16 -27.34 4.48
CA SER A 8 -8.31 -28.36 5.53
C SER A 8 -7.31 -28.26 6.68
N LYS A 9 -6.15 -27.61 6.50
CA LYS A 9 -5.09 -27.48 7.52
C LYS A 9 -5.12 -26.14 8.26
N LYS A 10 -5.97 -25.20 7.87
CA LYS A 10 -6.05 -23.85 8.47
C LYS A 10 -6.74 -23.81 9.86
N ASN A 11 -7.52 -24.84 10.23
CA ASN A 11 -8.37 -24.82 11.43
C ASN A 11 -8.49 -26.19 12.13
N LYS A 12 -7.39 -26.82 12.56
CA LYS A 12 -7.48 -28.18 13.12
C LYS A 12 -8.28 -28.27 14.43
N THR A 13 -8.15 -27.32 15.36
CA THR A 13 -8.74 -27.43 16.71
C THR A 13 -10.26 -27.16 16.75
N TRP A 14 -10.78 -26.29 15.88
CA TRP A 14 -12.20 -25.94 15.82
C TRP A 14 -12.99 -26.76 14.78
N SER A 15 -12.30 -27.36 13.79
CA SER A 15 -12.96 -28.16 12.75
C SER A 15 -13.65 -29.42 13.25
N VAL A 16 -13.23 -29.98 14.39
CA VAL A 16 -13.84 -31.18 14.95
C VAL A 16 -15.20 -30.87 15.55
N ALA A 17 -15.28 -29.84 16.41
CA ALA A 17 -16.53 -29.41 17.05
C ALA A 17 -17.58 -28.97 16.02
N LEU A 18 -17.16 -28.28 14.96
CA LEU A 18 -18.00 -27.92 13.82
C LEU A 18 -18.59 -29.10 13.06
N LYS A 19 -17.78 -30.16 12.83
CA LYS A 19 -18.21 -31.34 12.06
C LYS A 19 -19.27 -32.13 12.80
N THR A 20 -19.25 -32.07 14.13
CA THR A 20 -20.25 -32.68 15.02
C THR A 20 -21.40 -31.72 15.35
N PHE A 21 -21.37 -30.49 14.84
CA PHE A 21 -22.36 -29.47 15.16
C PHE A 21 -23.59 -29.63 14.27
N ASP A 22 -24.75 -29.82 14.90
CA ASP A 22 -26.02 -30.02 14.20
C ASP A 22 -26.67 -28.68 13.88
N TRP A 23 -26.47 -28.21 12.65
CA TRP A 23 -26.99 -26.93 12.17
C TRP A 23 -28.52 -26.89 12.08
N THR A 24 -29.21 -28.03 12.03
CA THR A 24 -30.67 -28.07 11.96
C THR A 24 -31.32 -27.54 13.24
N LYS A 25 -30.64 -27.65 14.38
CA LYS A 25 -31.09 -27.15 15.68
C LYS A 25 -30.87 -25.65 15.88
N VAL A 26 -30.04 -25.06 15.03
CA VAL A 26 -29.60 -23.66 15.12
C VAL A 26 -30.12 -22.82 13.97
N ALA A 27 -30.64 -23.47 12.92
CA ALA A 27 -31.44 -22.83 11.91
C ALA A 27 -32.69 -22.24 12.55
N PHE A 28 -33.00 -20.99 12.22
CA PHE A 28 -34.15 -20.30 12.78
C PHE A 28 -34.87 -19.46 11.72
N LYS A 29 -36.18 -19.32 11.92
CA LYS A 29 -37.07 -18.49 11.08
C LYS A 29 -36.99 -18.87 9.60
N HIS A 30 -36.33 -18.04 8.80
CA HIS A 30 -36.24 -18.16 7.34
C HIS A 30 -34.85 -18.59 6.86
N PHE A 31 -33.90 -18.79 7.77
CA PHE A 31 -32.53 -19.14 7.41
C PHE A 31 -32.34 -20.64 7.40
N THR A 32 -31.72 -21.16 6.34
CA THR A 32 -31.41 -22.58 6.26
C THR A 32 -30.20 -22.93 7.15
N PRO A 33 -30.06 -24.20 7.56
CA PRO A 33 -28.88 -24.67 8.29
C PRO A 33 -27.56 -24.29 7.61
N GLU A 34 -27.52 -24.31 6.27
CA GLU A 34 -26.36 -23.96 5.45
C GLU A 34 -26.04 -22.47 5.52
N GLU A 35 -27.05 -21.60 5.52
CA GLU A 35 -26.88 -20.15 5.67
C GLU A 35 -26.35 -19.79 7.06
N CYS A 36 -26.86 -20.46 8.10
CA CYS A 36 -26.36 -20.32 9.47
C CYS A 36 -24.90 -20.78 9.61
N ASP A 37 -24.52 -21.91 9.01
CA ASP A 37 -23.14 -22.41 8.97
C ASP A 37 -22.21 -21.43 8.25
N ALA A 38 -22.63 -20.95 7.07
CA ALA A 38 -21.86 -19.97 6.30
C ALA A 38 -21.63 -18.68 7.08
N LYS A 39 -22.68 -18.16 7.74
CA LYS A 39 -22.57 -16.91 8.51
C LYS A 39 -21.71 -17.09 9.75
N TRP A 40 -21.84 -18.22 10.44
CA TRP A 40 -21.01 -18.54 11.59
C TRP A 40 -19.53 -18.63 11.23
N LYS A 41 -19.20 -19.28 10.11
CA LYS A 41 -17.82 -19.31 9.57
C LYS A 41 -17.29 -17.90 9.31
N GLU A 42 -18.09 -17.00 8.75
CA GLU A 42 -17.69 -15.60 8.52
C GLU A 42 -17.39 -14.85 9.83
N ILE A 43 -18.25 -14.99 10.84
CA ILE A 43 -18.08 -14.36 12.16
C ILE A 43 -16.81 -14.89 12.84
N MET A 44 -16.64 -16.21 12.86
CA MET A 44 -15.48 -16.85 13.48
C MET A 44 -14.18 -16.41 12.80
N GLN A 45 -14.17 -16.26 11.47
CA GLN A 45 -13.01 -15.74 10.73
C GLN A 45 -12.59 -14.34 11.20
N LYS A 46 -13.55 -13.47 11.50
CA LYS A 46 -13.30 -12.11 12.01
C LYS A 46 -12.85 -12.11 13.48
N LEU A 47 -13.35 -13.06 14.28
CA LEU A 47 -13.03 -13.16 15.72
C LEU A 47 -11.73 -13.93 16.02
N ARG A 48 -11.12 -14.62 15.04
CA ARG A 48 -9.87 -15.39 15.26
C ARG A 48 -8.73 -14.48 15.70
N LYS A 49 -8.40 -14.55 17.00
CA LYS A 49 -7.27 -13.84 17.62
C LYS A 49 -5.91 -14.46 17.31
N ILE A 50 -5.87 -15.77 17.06
CA ILE A 50 -4.65 -16.50 16.70
C ILE A 50 -4.68 -16.86 15.21
N LYS A 51 -3.61 -16.52 14.50
CA LYS A 51 -3.38 -16.85 13.10
C LYS A 51 -2.08 -17.63 12.98
N THR A 52 -2.03 -18.58 12.05
CA THR A 52 -0.78 -19.27 11.71
C THR A 52 0.15 -18.31 10.96
N LEU A 53 1.47 -18.54 11.05
CA LEU A 53 2.47 -17.74 10.33
C LEU A 53 2.16 -17.66 8.82
N ASN A 54 1.68 -18.75 8.22
CA ASN A 54 1.28 -18.76 6.81
C ASN A 54 0.07 -17.87 6.51
N GLU A 55 -0.92 -17.80 7.40
CA GLU A 55 -2.07 -16.89 7.25
C GLU A 55 -1.63 -15.43 7.35
N LEU A 56 -0.71 -15.11 8.27
CA LEU A 56 -0.12 -13.78 8.38
C LEU A 56 0.63 -13.35 7.11
N ILE A 57 1.39 -14.27 6.50
CA ILE A 57 2.09 -14.01 5.23
C ILE A 57 1.09 -13.71 4.10
N VAL A 58 0.00 -14.48 4.02
CA VAL A 58 -1.05 -14.26 2.99
C VAL A 58 -1.77 -12.93 3.22
N ASP A 59 -2.14 -12.61 4.46
CA ASP A 59 -2.78 -11.34 4.81
C ASP A 59 -1.89 -10.14 4.45
N ALA A 60 -0.59 -10.21 4.77
CA ALA A 60 0.38 -9.17 4.42
C ALA A 60 0.53 -8.98 2.91
N GLN A 61 0.52 -10.07 2.13
CA GLN A 61 0.56 -10.00 0.67
C GLN A 61 -0.69 -9.35 0.09
N ASN A 62 -1.87 -9.69 0.61
CA ASN A 62 -3.13 -9.08 0.19
C ASN A 62 -3.15 -7.58 0.49
N ALA A 63 -2.69 -7.18 1.68
CA ALA A 63 -2.58 -5.76 2.06
C ALA A 63 -1.65 -4.96 1.14
N VAL A 64 -0.53 -5.56 0.68
CA VAL A 64 0.38 -4.94 -0.29
C VAL A 64 -0.26 -4.83 -1.68
N ASN A 65 -1.01 -5.86 -2.11
CA ASN A 65 -1.70 -5.87 -3.40
C ASN A 65 -2.85 -4.86 -3.46
N ASP A 66 -3.50 -4.58 -2.34
CA ASP A 66 -4.58 -3.60 -2.23
C ASP A 66 -4.10 -2.13 -2.28
N ALA A 67 -2.80 -1.89 -2.53
CA ALA A 67 -2.16 -0.66 -3.04
C ALA A 67 -2.59 0.71 -2.45
N LYS A 68 -3.27 0.71 -1.30
CA LYS A 68 -3.75 1.90 -0.58
C LYS A 68 -3.09 2.03 0.79
N MET A 69 -1.95 1.37 0.99
CA MET A 69 -1.08 1.69 2.11
C MET A 69 -0.42 3.04 1.79
N GLU A 70 -0.74 4.07 2.57
CA GLU A 70 -0.05 5.36 2.52
C GLU A 70 1.39 5.17 2.99
N LEU A 71 2.24 4.72 2.07
CA LEU A 71 3.67 4.70 2.28
C LEU A 71 4.16 6.16 2.45
N PRO A 72 5.15 6.39 3.31
CA PRO A 72 5.80 7.70 3.41
C PRO A 72 6.19 8.19 2.00
N LYS A 73 5.80 9.42 1.66
CA LYS A 73 6.15 10.00 0.37
C LYS A 73 7.67 10.01 0.24
N LYS A 74 8.17 9.46 -0.86
CA LYS A 74 9.61 9.45 -1.14
C LYS A 74 10.15 10.88 -1.13
N PRO A 75 11.38 11.11 -0.63
CA PRO A 75 12.01 12.41 -0.73
C PRO A 75 12.08 12.84 -2.20
N LEU A 76 11.89 14.15 -2.43
CA LEU A 76 11.96 14.74 -3.76
C LEU A 76 13.36 14.52 -4.36
N SER A 77 13.41 14.12 -5.63
CA SER A 77 14.67 13.98 -6.34
C SER A 77 15.28 15.35 -6.65
N ALA A 78 16.61 15.41 -6.85
CA ALA A 78 17.32 16.63 -7.23
C ALA A 78 16.69 17.35 -8.45
N ASN A 79 16.18 16.60 -9.43
CA ASN A 79 15.50 17.16 -10.60
C ASN A 79 14.14 17.78 -10.23
N ALA A 80 13.38 17.13 -9.34
CA ALA A 80 12.09 17.64 -8.88
C ALA A 80 12.26 18.93 -8.06
N LEU A 81 13.31 19.02 -7.25
CA LEU A 81 13.67 20.24 -6.50
C LEU A 81 14.07 21.37 -7.45
N PHE A 82 14.96 21.08 -8.40
CA PHE A 82 15.34 22.04 -9.43
C PHE A 82 14.12 22.57 -10.21
N PHE A 83 13.18 21.68 -10.55
CA PHE A 83 11.94 22.08 -11.21
C PHE A 83 11.09 22.98 -10.31
N ALA A 84 10.87 22.61 -9.05
CA ALA A 84 10.07 23.39 -8.11
C ALA A 84 10.62 24.81 -7.92
N GLU A 85 11.94 24.97 -7.79
CA GLU A 85 12.60 26.27 -7.61
C GLU A 85 12.53 27.15 -8.87
N ASN A 86 12.60 26.54 -10.06
CA ASN A 86 12.80 27.30 -11.29
C ASN A 86 11.54 27.44 -12.16
N LYS A 87 10.49 26.64 -11.91
CA LYS A 87 9.25 26.63 -12.71
C LYS A 87 8.66 28.01 -12.91
N GLU A 88 8.52 28.80 -11.85
CA GLU A 88 7.92 30.15 -11.94
C GLU A 88 8.80 31.12 -12.73
N ARG A 89 10.13 31.02 -12.60
CA ARG A 89 11.08 31.82 -13.40
C ARG A 89 11.00 31.45 -14.88
N PHE A 90 10.78 30.18 -15.21
CA PHE A 90 10.65 29.74 -16.60
C PHE A 90 9.30 30.08 -17.20
N LYS A 91 8.22 29.99 -16.41
CA LYS A 91 6.86 30.39 -16.80
C LYS A 91 6.78 31.88 -17.10
N LYS A 92 7.41 32.72 -16.28
CA LYS A 92 7.47 34.18 -16.50
C LYS A 92 8.26 34.56 -17.76
N ARG A 93 9.36 33.85 -18.05
CA ARG A 93 10.19 34.11 -19.24
C ARG A 93 9.59 33.59 -20.55
N ASN A 94 8.72 32.58 -20.47
CA ASN A 94 8.11 31.95 -21.64
C ASN A 94 6.58 31.88 -21.45
N PRO A 95 5.88 33.01 -21.44
CA PRO A 95 4.42 33.02 -21.38
C PRO A 95 3.88 32.32 -22.63
N GLY A 96 3.01 31.32 -22.45
CA GLY A 96 2.37 30.57 -23.56
C GLY A 96 2.96 29.20 -23.88
N VAL A 97 4.10 28.82 -23.31
CA VAL A 97 4.65 27.45 -23.48
C VAL A 97 3.79 26.42 -22.76
N LYS A 98 3.49 25.30 -23.45
CA LYS A 98 2.70 24.20 -22.87
C LYS A 98 3.49 23.52 -21.75
N SER A 99 2.82 23.11 -20.68
CA SER A 99 3.45 22.49 -19.49
C SER A 99 4.37 21.30 -19.82
N ARG A 100 4.05 20.52 -20.86
CA ARG A 100 4.88 19.39 -21.32
C ARG A 100 6.22 19.83 -21.90
N GLU A 101 6.21 20.88 -22.72
CA GLU A 101 7.41 21.45 -23.33
C GLU A 101 8.28 22.14 -22.28
N MET A 102 7.63 22.83 -21.33
CA MET A 102 8.29 23.40 -20.16
C MET A 102 9.05 22.34 -19.36
N MET A 103 8.40 21.21 -19.05
CA MET A 103 9.04 20.11 -18.31
C MET A 103 10.26 19.54 -19.05
N LYS A 104 10.17 19.37 -20.38
CA LYS A 104 11.30 18.92 -21.21
C LYS A 104 12.47 19.90 -21.12
N PHE A 105 12.21 21.18 -21.30
CA PHE A 105 13.22 22.22 -21.24
C PHE A 105 13.93 22.28 -19.88
N VAL A 106 13.17 22.19 -18.77
CA VAL A 106 13.76 22.18 -17.43
C VAL A 106 14.61 20.93 -17.19
N ASN A 107 14.15 19.76 -17.65
CA ASN A 107 14.89 18.51 -17.53
C ASN A 107 16.21 18.52 -18.34
N ASP A 108 16.18 19.07 -19.56
CA ASP A 108 17.38 19.21 -20.38
C ASP A 108 18.35 20.26 -19.80
N THR A 109 17.82 21.32 -19.19
CA THR A 109 18.63 22.28 -18.42
C THR A 109 19.28 21.60 -17.22
N PHE A 110 18.53 20.79 -16.47
CA PHE A 110 19.04 20.03 -15.32
C PHE A 110 20.15 19.06 -15.73
N LYS A 111 19.99 18.33 -16.84
CA LYS A 111 21.02 17.43 -17.37
C LYS A 111 22.34 18.12 -17.66
N LYS A 112 22.30 19.37 -18.13
CA LYS A 112 23.49 20.19 -18.42
C LYS A 112 24.16 20.79 -17.18
N LEU A 113 23.55 20.70 -15.99
CA LEU A 113 24.19 21.18 -14.76
C LEU A 113 25.42 20.33 -14.37
N PRO A 114 26.47 20.96 -13.81
CA PRO A 114 27.58 20.24 -13.18
C PRO A 114 27.09 19.25 -12.12
N SER A 115 27.81 18.13 -11.96
CA SER A 115 27.50 17.07 -10.99
C SER A 115 27.40 17.62 -9.56
N GLU A 116 28.31 18.51 -9.17
CA GLU A 116 28.34 19.14 -7.84
C GLU A 116 27.04 19.90 -7.50
N LYS A 117 26.47 20.63 -8.47
CA LYS A 117 25.21 21.35 -8.29
C LYS A 117 24.01 20.42 -8.18
N LYS A 118 24.06 19.26 -8.85
CA LYS A 118 23.02 18.22 -8.75
C LYS A 118 23.07 17.51 -7.40
N VAL A 119 24.26 17.27 -6.87
CA VAL A 119 24.48 16.67 -5.55
C VAL A 119 24.00 17.62 -4.45
N GLY A 120 24.37 18.91 -4.50
CA GLY A 120 23.95 19.91 -3.50
C GLY A 120 22.43 20.05 -3.37
N LEU A 121 21.67 19.91 -4.46
CA LEU A 121 20.21 19.89 -4.43
C LEU A 121 19.65 18.70 -3.64
N ASN A 122 20.36 17.57 -3.60
CA ASN A 122 19.95 16.35 -2.90
C ASN A 122 20.28 16.39 -1.39
N ILE A 123 21.19 17.28 -0.96
CA ILE A 123 21.58 17.42 0.46
C ILE A 123 20.59 18.31 1.21
N ASN A 124 20.07 19.35 0.56
CA ASN A 124 19.08 20.26 1.15
C ASN A 124 17.77 19.57 1.57
N THR A 125 17.37 18.47 0.91
CA THR A 125 16.20 17.68 1.29
C THR A 125 16.42 16.82 2.54
N PHE A 126 17.66 16.38 2.81
CA PHE A 126 17.95 15.60 4.01
C PHE A 126 17.81 16.46 5.28
N PHE A 127 18.19 17.74 5.21
CA PHE A 127 18.09 18.66 6.33
C PHE A 127 16.66 19.15 6.59
N ILE A 128 15.90 19.45 5.52
CA ILE A 128 14.52 19.95 5.67
C ILE A 128 13.57 18.87 6.22
N HIS A 129 13.81 17.59 5.92
CA HIS A 129 12.95 16.51 6.45
C HIS A 129 13.28 16.10 7.89
N VAL A 130 14.49 16.38 8.38
CA VAL A 130 14.88 16.12 9.79
C VAL A 130 14.48 17.29 10.71
N CYS A 131 14.38 18.52 10.20
CA CYS A 131 14.05 19.71 11.00
C CYS A 131 12.58 20.15 10.98
N MET A 132 11.67 19.45 10.28
CA MET A 132 10.23 19.76 10.25
C MET A 132 9.33 18.55 10.58
N CYS A 133 9.71 17.79 11.61
CA CYS A 133 8.73 17.01 12.37
C CYS A 133 8.57 17.69 13.74
N PRO A 134 7.35 18.12 14.14
CA PRO A 134 7.07 18.60 15.49
C PRO A 134 7.23 17.50 16.54
#